data_AF-A0A3R7HKU8-F1
#
_entry.id   AF-A0A3R7HKU8-F1
#
_cell.length_a   1.000
_cell.length_b   1.000
_cell.length_c   1.000
_cell.angle_alpha   90.00
_cell.angle_beta   90.00
_cell.angle_gamma   90.00
#
_symmetry.space_group_name_H-M   'P 1'
#
loop_
_entity.id
_entity.type
_entity.pdbx_description
1 polymer ?
#
loop_
_entity_poly.entity_id
_entity_poly.type
_entity_poly.pdbx_seq_one_letter_code
_entity_poly.pdbx_strand_id
1 'polypeptide(L)'
;MAGGGFTRLPGGSVVVALSLPRPAARGAVETSRVRVLVHAANRPRALTRLKNHGLRAVHLRGNAEPPTPDEVTAVLHHPDGLLWRSVPDDATELWHPIASLMRPAA
;
A
#
# COMPACT_ATOMS: atom_id res chain seq x y z
N MET A 1 4.19 -10.71 20.23
CA MET A 1 3.02 -10.73 19.31
C MET A 1 3.42 -9.96 18.06
N ALA A 2 3.80 -10.65 16.99
CA ALA A 2 4.10 -9.99 15.72
C ALA A 2 2.78 -9.42 15.17
N GLY A 3 2.57 -8.12 15.37
CA GLY A 3 1.45 -7.42 14.76
C GLY A 3 1.62 -7.52 13.27
N GLY A 4 0.83 -8.35 12.60
CA GLY A 4 0.80 -8.37 11.14
C GLY A 4 0.61 -6.95 10.62
N GLY A 5 1.12 -6.62 9.44
CA GLY A 5 1.22 -5.27 8.87
C GLY A 5 -0.10 -4.50 8.61
N PHE A 6 -0.96 -4.41 9.61
CA PHE A 6 -2.23 -3.70 9.59
C PHE A 6 -2.58 -3.24 11.01
N THR A 7 -3.38 -2.17 11.13
CA THR A 7 -3.65 -1.55 12.44
C THR A 7 -5.05 -1.76 13.04
N ARG A 8 -6.18 -1.85 12.36
CA ARG A 8 -7.53 -1.67 13.01
C ARG A 8 -7.73 -0.30 13.66
N LEU A 9 -8.81 0.34 13.25
CA LEU A 9 -9.23 1.64 13.72
C LEU A 9 -10.38 1.49 14.73
N PRO A 10 -10.66 2.51 15.55
CA PRO A 10 -11.75 2.48 16.52
C PRO A 10 -13.12 2.16 15.90
N GLY A 11 -13.35 2.52 14.64
CA GLY A 11 -14.57 2.21 13.89
C GLY A 11 -14.64 0.81 13.27
N GLY A 12 -13.76 -0.12 13.65
CA GLY A 12 -13.77 -1.52 13.18
C GLY A 12 -13.15 -1.76 11.79
N SER A 13 -12.94 -0.69 11.00
CA SER A 13 -12.15 -0.75 9.76
C SER A 13 -10.66 -0.96 10.03
N VAL A 14 -9.87 -1.28 8.99
CA VAL A 14 -8.43 -1.53 9.09
C VAL A 14 -7.66 -0.70 8.08
N VAL A 15 -6.45 -0.30 8.47
CA VAL A 15 -5.40 0.14 7.55
C VAL A 15 -4.40 -0.99 7.41
N VAL A 16 -4.08 -1.38 6.18
CA VAL A 16 -3.08 -2.42 5.86
C VAL A 16 -1.89 -1.75 5.15
N ALA A 17 -0.68 -2.04 5.60
CA ALA A 17 0.57 -1.65 4.97
C ALA A 17 1.24 -2.87 4.32
N LEU A 18 1.62 -2.74 3.06
CA LEU A 18 2.26 -3.82 2.30
C LEU A 18 3.45 -3.29 1.52
N SER A 19 4.59 -3.93 1.68
CA SER A 19 5.74 -3.76 0.77
C SER A 19 5.58 -4.72 -0.41
N LEU A 20 5.29 -4.18 -1.59
CA LEU A 20 5.07 -4.95 -2.82
C LEU A 20 6.18 -4.66 -3.84
N PRO A 21 6.52 -5.61 -4.72
CA PRO A 21 7.32 -5.28 -5.90
C PRO A 21 6.56 -4.24 -6.74
N ARG A 22 7.27 -3.24 -7.25
CA ARG A 22 6.68 -2.26 -8.17
C ARG A 22 6.16 -3.02 -9.40
N PRO A 23 4.88 -2.88 -9.78
CA PRO A 23 4.38 -3.50 -10.99
C PRO A 23 5.21 -3.01 -12.18
N ALA A 24 5.72 -3.93 -13.00
CA ALA A 24 6.55 -3.59 -14.14
C ALA A 24 5.75 -2.76 -15.14
N ALA A 25 5.94 -1.43 -15.14
CA ALA A 25 5.73 -0.64 -16.34
C ALA A 25 6.74 -1.15 -17.37
N ARG A 26 6.31 -1.38 -18.62
CA ARG A 26 7.13 -1.94 -19.70
C ARG A 26 8.49 -1.20 -19.78
N GLY A 27 9.56 -1.79 -19.21
CA GLY A 27 10.91 -1.17 -19.12
C GLY A 27 11.44 -0.82 -17.72
N ALA A 28 10.65 -0.97 -16.64
CA ALA A 28 11.11 -0.71 -15.27
C ALA A 28 11.86 -1.91 -14.68
N VAL A 29 13.03 -1.66 -14.07
CA VAL A 29 13.86 -2.65 -13.40
C VAL A 29 13.08 -3.30 -12.24
N GLU A 30 12.98 -4.63 -12.21
CA GLU A 30 12.21 -5.43 -11.23
C GLU A 30 12.67 -5.32 -9.75
N THR A 31 13.60 -4.41 -9.44
CA THR A 31 14.21 -4.29 -8.11
C THR A 31 13.51 -3.29 -7.18
N SER A 32 12.75 -2.33 -7.72
CA SER A 32 12.11 -1.30 -6.89
C SER A 32 10.88 -1.84 -6.15
N ARG A 33 10.84 -1.69 -4.82
CA ARG A 33 9.66 -1.98 -4.01
C ARG A 33 8.85 -0.70 -3.78
N VAL A 34 7.55 -0.88 -3.56
CA VAL A 34 6.62 0.19 -3.19
C VAL A 34 5.92 -0.17 -1.89
N ARG A 35 5.71 0.83 -1.04
CA ARG A 35 4.91 0.70 0.18
C ARG A 35 3.51 1.16 -0.14
N VAL A 36 2.56 0.25 0.02
CA VAL A 36 1.14 0.45 -0.32
C VAL A 36 0.32 0.44 0.95
N LEU A 37 -0.51 1.47 1.12
CA LEU A 37 -1.46 1.63 2.21
C LEU A 37 -2.88 1.45 1.70
N VAL A 38 -3.68 0.70 2.45
CA VAL A 38 -5.08 0.44 2.10
C VAL A 38 -5.97 0.60 3.33
N HIS A 39 -6.92 1.52 3.26
CA HIS A 39 -8.06 1.59 4.16
C HIS A 39 -9.20 0.73 3.64
N ALA A 40 -9.71 -0.18 4.48
CA ALA A 40 -10.82 -1.05 4.12
C ALA A 40 -11.58 -1.53 5.37
N ALA A 41 -12.79 -2.06 5.18
CA ALA A 41 -13.58 -2.61 6.28
C ALA A 41 -12.89 -3.79 7.01
N ASN A 42 -12.09 -4.58 6.32
CA ASN A 42 -11.32 -5.70 6.88
C ASN A 42 -10.17 -6.09 5.94
N ARG A 43 -9.27 -6.98 6.41
CA ARG A 43 -8.08 -7.38 5.62
C ARG A 43 -8.45 -8.07 4.29
N PRO A 44 -9.39 -9.03 4.22
CA PRO A 44 -9.79 -9.61 2.94
C PRO A 44 -10.27 -8.58 1.91
N ARG A 45 -11.01 -7.55 2.36
CA ARG A 45 -11.44 -6.44 1.49
C ARG A 45 -10.25 -5.60 1.04
N ALA A 46 -9.28 -5.29 1.90
CA ALA A 46 -8.06 -4.60 1.50
C ALA A 46 -7.32 -5.35 0.38
N LEU A 47 -7.12 -6.66 0.53
CA LEU A 47 -6.48 -7.49 -0.50
C LEU A 47 -7.28 -7.55 -1.80
N THR A 48 -8.61 -7.59 -1.71
CA THR A 48 -9.49 -7.57 -2.88
C THR A 48 -9.35 -6.26 -3.65
N ARG A 49 -9.31 -5.12 -2.96
CA ARG A 49 -9.11 -3.81 -3.60
C ARG A 49 -7.80 -3.75 -4.37
N LEU A 50 -6.70 -4.24 -3.79
CA LEU A 50 -5.41 -4.30 -4.47
C LEU A 50 -5.44 -5.16 -5.73
N LYS A 51 -6.06 -6.34 -5.66
CA LYS A 51 -6.25 -7.21 -6.83
C LYS A 51 -7.04 -6.52 -7.93
N ASN A 52 -8.09 -5.77 -7.58
CA ASN A 52 -8.89 -5.01 -8.53
C ASN A 52 -8.08 -3.88 -9.20
N HIS A 53 -7.08 -3.32 -8.51
CA HIS A 53 -6.13 -2.38 -9.09
C HIS A 53 -4.99 -3.06 -9.87
N GLY A 54 -5.07 -4.36 -10.16
CA GLY A 54 -4.08 -5.07 -10.99
C GLY A 54 -2.82 -5.53 -10.26
N LEU A 55 -2.73 -5.33 -8.94
CA LEU A 55 -1.60 -5.81 -8.13
C LEU A 55 -1.79 -7.30 -7.82
N ARG A 56 -1.19 -8.15 -8.66
CA ARG A 56 -1.35 -9.62 -8.59
C ARG A 56 -0.34 -10.32 -7.67
N ALA A 57 0.77 -9.67 -7.32
CA ALA A 57 1.88 -10.26 -6.55
C ALA A 57 1.71 -10.19 -5.02
N VAL A 58 0.48 -10.28 -4.50
CA VAL A 58 0.23 -10.20 -3.05
C VAL A 58 0.34 -11.59 -2.41
N HIS A 59 1.50 -12.23 -2.52
CA HIS A 59 1.90 -13.19 -1.49
C HIS A 59 2.29 -12.36 -0.27
N LEU A 60 1.69 -12.67 0.88
CA LEU A 60 1.68 -11.92 2.15
C LEU A 60 3.07 -11.62 2.78
N ARG A 61 4.18 -11.73 2.04
CA ARG A 61 5.55 -11.44 2.50
C ARG A 61 5.84 -9.95 2.72
N GLY A 62 4.99 -9.05 2.25
CA GLY A 62 5.12 -7.59 2.46
C GLY A 62 4.46 -7.05 3.73
N ASN A 63 3.77 -7.90 4.50
CA ASN A 63 2.92 -7.51 5.63
C ASN A 63 3.64 -7.66 6.98
N ALA A 64 4.93 -7.32 7.04
CA ALA A 64 5.77 -7.55 8.22
C ALA A 64 5.70 -6.40 9.24
N GLU A 65 5.43 -5.19 8.79
CA GLU A 65 5.44 -3.98 9.61
C GLU A 65 4.06 -3.34 9.67
N PRO A 66 3.54 -3.00 10.87
CA PRO A 66 2.31 -2.24 10.98
C PRO A 66 2.47 -0.84 10.34
N PRO A 67 1.38 -0.22 9.87
CA PRO A 67 1.41 1.15 9.40
C PRO A 67 1.75 2.11 10.55
N THR A 68 2.57 3.12 10.27
CA THR A 68 2.87 4.20 11.23
C THR A 68 1.66 5.12 11.45
N PRO A 69 1.63 5.95 12.52
CA PRO A 69 0.53 6.90 12.73
C PRO A 69 0.36 7.92 11.60
N ASP A 70 1.48 8.35 10.99
CA ASP A 70 1.47 9.22 9.81
C ASP A 70 0.84 8.49 8.60
N GLU A 71 1.24 7.24 8.36
CA GLU A 71 0.68 6.40 7.31
C GLU A 71 -0.84 6.21 7.46
N VAL A 72 -1.30 5.98 8.70
CA VAL A 72 -2.73 5.88 9.01
C VAL A 72 -3.45 7.19 8.72
N THR A 73 -2.87 8.33 9.10
CA THR A 73 -3.45 9.66 8.85
C THR A 73 -3.56 9.92 7.35
N ALA A 74 -2.46 9.71 6.60
CA ALA A 74 -2.41 9.94 5.16
C ALA A 74 -3.52 9.18 4.40
N VAL A 75 -3.67 7.88 4.67
CA VAL A 75 -4.66 7.05 3.96
C VAL A 75 -6.10 7.41 4.32
N LEU A 76 -6.36 7.84 5.55
CA LEU A 76 -7.70 8.24 6.00
C LEU A 76 -8.19 9.54 5.36
N HIS A 77 -7.27 10.42 4.97
CA HIS A 77 -7.58 11.67 4.29
C HIS A 77 -7.63 11.55 2.76
N HIS A 78 -7.29 10.38 2.20
CA HIS A 78 -7.35 10.16 0.76
C HIS A 78 -8.73 9.65 0.32
N PRO A 79 -9.35 10.21 -0.73
CA PRO A 79 -10.71 9.85 -1.15
C PRO A 79 -10.86 8.36 -1.51
N ASP A 80 -9.85 7.79 -2.17
CA ASP A 80 -9.86 6.37 -2.52
C ASP A 80 -9.45 5.47 -1.35
N GLY A 81 -8.91 6.00 -0.25
CA GLY A 81 -8.34 5.19 0.83
C GLY A 81 -7.25 4.20 0.36
N LEU A 82 -6.58 4.50 -0.75
CA LEU A 82 -5.45 3.74 -1.30
C LEU A 82 -4.33 4.68 -1.70
N LEU A 83 -3.17 4.48 -1.11
CA LEU A 83 -1.96 5.25 -1.37
C LEU A 83 -0.78 4.33 -1.61
N TRP A 84 0.22 4.83 -2.32
CA TRP A 84 1.52 4.20 -2.44
C TRP A 84 2.64 5.24 -2.40
N ARG A 85 3.84 4.78 -2.07
CA ARG A 85 5.10 5.50 -2.30
C ARG A 85 6.16 4.49 -2.69
N SER A 86 7.22 4.92 -3.35
CA SER A 86 8.39 4.05 -3.53
C SER A 86 8.99 3.78 -2.14
N VAL A 87 9.70 2.66 -2.01
CA VAL A 87 10.49 2.37 -0.81
C VAL A 87 11.94 2.70 -1.11
N PRO A 88 12.38 3.93 -0.83
CA PRO A 88 13.73 4.21 -0.39
C PRO A 88 13.73 4.54 1.12
N ASP A 89 14.90 4.56 1.75
CA ASP A 89 15.15 5.06 3.12
C ASP A 89 14.75 6.55 3.35
N ASP A 90 14.00 7.16 2.44
CA ASP A 90 13.72 8.58 2.40
C ASP A 90 12.27 8.89 2.79
N ALA A 91 12.09 9.49 3.97
CA ALA A 91 10.79 9.91 4.48
C ALA A 91 10.22 11.15 3.76
N THR A 92 10.98 11.80 2.87
CA THR A 92 10.53 12.98 2.11
C THR A 92 9.72 12.61 0.86
N GLU A 93 9.69 11.33 0.46
CA GLU A 93 8.86 10.89 -0.67
C GLU A 93 7.37 11.06 -0.35
N LEU A 94 6.68 11.79 -1.22
CA LEU A 94 5.26 12.11 -1.07
C LEU A 94 4.39 10.88 -1.32
N TRP A 95 3.24 10.83 -0.65
CA TRP A 95 2.22 9.83 -0.93
C TRP A 95 1.56 10.07 -2.29
N HIS A 96 1.44 9.00 -3.06
CA HIS A 96 0.84 9.01 -4.38
C HIS A 96 -0.47 8.19 -4.41
N PRO A 97 -1.49 8.62 -5.16
CA PRO A 97 -2.68 7.82 -5.42
C PRO A 97 -2.32 6.52 -6.16
N ILE A 98 -2.95 5.38 -5.83
CA ILE A 98 -2.64 4.09 -6.48
C ILE A 98 -2.78 4.11 -8.01
N ALA A 99 -3.62 4.99 -8.54
CA ALA A 99 -3.79 5.17 -9.98
C ALA A 99 -2.50 5.64 -10.68
N SER A 100 -1.63 6.40 -10.01
CA SER A 100 -0.35 6.84 -10.61
C SER A 100 0.67 5.71 -10.72
N LEU A 101 0.56 4.67 -9.90
CA LEU A 101 1.42 3.47 -9.98
C LEU A 101 1.16 2.67 -11.27
N MET A 102 -0.09 2.69 -11.74
CA MET A 102 -0.55 1.94 -12.91
C MET A 102 -0.45 2.73 -14.21
N ARG A 103 -0.17 4.03 -14.14
CA ARG A 103 0.03 4.86 -15.32
C ARG A 103 1.44 4.60 -15.88
N PRO A 104 1.60 4.34 -17.19
CA PRO A 104 2.92 4.31 -17.78
C PRO A 104 3.61 5.66 -17.54
N ALA A 105 4.86 5.64 -17.07
CA ALA A 105 5.69 6.83 -17.11
C ALA A 105 5.78 7.25 -18.59
N ALA A 106 5.28 8.44 -18.90
CA ALA A 106 5.34 9.01 -20.24
C ALA A 106 6.78 9.39 -20.59
#